data_AF-R9MM34-F1
#
_entry.id   AF-R9MM34-F1
#
_cell.length_a   1.000
_cell.length_b   1.000
_cell.length_c   1.000
_cell.angle_alpha   90.00
_cell.angle_beta   90.00
_cell.angle_gamma   90.00
#
_symmetry.space_group_name_H-M   'P 1'
#
loop_
_entity.id
_entity.type
_entity.pdbx_description
1 polymer ?
#
loop_
_entity_poly.entity_id
_entity_poly.type
_entity_poly.pdbx_seq_one_letter_code
_entity_poly.pdbx_strand_id
1 'polypeptide(L)'
;MKWISRYSGYWQLICTPGDGHMNMVAARNIIHCLARNGLYEYIFVFLTVHREEEFVKNMLSFISLDLLLEELKSKSMDEIVRMLDEHLR
;
A
#
# COMPACT_ATOMS: atom_id res chain seq x y z
N MET A 1 -1.09 -21.83 -6.58
CA MET A 1 0.00 -22.02 -7.58
C MET A 1 -0.39 -21.70 -9.04
N LYS A 2 -1.57 -22.08 -9.56
CA LYS A 2 -1.92 -21.83 -10.99
C LYS A 2 -1.81 -20.35 -11.43
N TRP A 3 -2.17 -19.41 -10.57
CA TRP A 3 -2.02 -17.98 -10.87
C TRP A 3 -0.55 -17.57 -11.04
N ILE A 4 0.32 -17.96 -10.10
CA ILE A 4 1.76 -17.70 -10.15
C ILE A 4 2.37 -18.28 -11.42
N SER A 5 1.98 -19.49 -11.81
CA SER A 5 2.45 -20.10 -13.05
C SER A 5 2.01 -19.32 -14.29
N ARG A 6 0.81 -18.73 -14.28
CA ARG A 6 0.26 -17.95 -15.41
C ARG A 6 0.81 -16.53 -15.47
N TYR A 7 1.11 -15.94 -14.31
CA TYR A 7 1.57 -14.57 -14.13
C TYR A 7 2.95 -14.54 -13.47
N SER A 8 3.87 -15.39 -13.94
CA SER A 8 5.19 -15.56 -13.33
C SER A 8 6.00 -14.27 -13.30
N GLY A 9 5.88 -13.42 -14.33
CA GLY A 9 6.50 -12.10 -14.35
C GLY A 9 5.96 -11.17 -13.25
N TYR A 10 4.65 -11.18 -12.99
CA TYR A 10 4.10 -10.41 -11.87
C TYR A 10 4.56 -10.96 -10.54
N TRP A 11 4.61 -12.29 -10.39
CA TRP A 11 5.12 -12.90 -9.17
C TRP A 11 6.58 -12.54 -8.89
N GLN A 12 7.43 -12.56 -9.92
CA GLN A 12 8.82 -12.15 -9.81
C GLN A 12 8.92 -10.70 -9.33
N LEU A 13 8.16 -9.80 -9.95
CA LEU A 13 8.10 -8.39 -9.57
C LEU A 13 7.59 -8.19 -8.13
N ILE A 14 6.55 -8.92 -7.72
CA ILE A 14 6.04 -8.89 -6.33
C ILE A 14 7.15 -9.23 -5.33
N CYS A 15 8.00 -10.20 -5.65
CA CYS A 15 9.00 -10.74 -4.73
C CYS A 15 10.38 -10.07 -4.84
N THR A 16 10.59 -9.15 -5.77
CA THR A 16 11.91 -8.55 -6.05
C THR A 16 11.88 -7.04 -5.83
N PRO A 17 12.31 -6.54 -4.66
CA PRO A 17 12.47 -5.11 -4.44
C PRO A 17 13.62 -4.56 -5.29
N GLY A 18 13.60 -3.27 -5.62
CA GLY A 18 14.61 -2.60 -6.44
C GLY A 18 14.67 -3.03 -7.92
N ASP A 19 13.73 -3.85 -8.41
CA ASP A 19 13.67 -4.19 -9.83
C ASP A 19 13.29 -2.96 -10.66
N GLY A 20 14.12 -2.60 -11.65
CA GLY A 20 13.90 -1.42 -12.49
C GLY A 20 12.61 -1.44 -13.33
N HIS A 21 11.96 -2.60 -13.47
CA HIS A 21 10.65 -2.72 -14.12
C HIS A 21 9.49 -2.51 -13.14
N MET A 22 9.75 -2.48 -11.82
CA MET A 22 8.76 -2.16 -10.80
C MET A 22 8.60 -0.63 -10.68
N ASN A 23 7.61 -0.10 -11.39
CA ASN A 23 7.17 1.28 -11.26
C ASN A 23 5.70 1.35 -10.83
N MET A 24 5.18 2.56 -10.61
CA MET A 24 3.80 2.77 -10.18
C MET A 24 2.74 2.19 -11.13
N VAL A 25 3.00 2.17 -12.43
CA VAL A 25 2.09 1.58 -13.42
C VAL A 25 2.07 0.05 -13.26
N ALA A 26 3.24 -0.57 -13.12
CA ALA A 26 3.37 -2.00 -12.87
C ALA A 26 2.71 -2.39 -11.54
N ALA A 27 3.01 -1.67 -10.45
CA ALA A 27 2.41 -1.87 -9.13
C ALA A 27 0.88 -1.81 -9.19
N ARG A 28 0.30 -0.79 -9.84
CA ARG A 28 -1.15 -0.65 -10.02
C ARG A 28 -1.74 -1.84 -10.78
N ASN A 29 -1.11 -2.27 -11.87
CA ASN A 29 -1.58 -3.40 -12.67
C ASN A 29 -1.54 -4.72 -11.88
N ILE A 30 -0.47 -4.93 -11.10
CA ILE A 30 -0.31 -6.09 -10.23
C ILE A 30 -1.41 -6.10 -9.16
N ILE A 31 -1.57 -5.01 -8.40
CA ILE A 31 -2.59 -4.90 -7.34
C ILE A 31 -3.99 -5.12 -7.92
N HIS A 32 -4.31 -4.51 -9.07
CA HIS A 32 -5.59 -4.70 -9.73
C HIS A 32 -5.82 -6.15 -10.18
N CYS A 33 -4.81 -6.79 -10.74
CA CYS A 33 -4.87 -8.21 -11.14
C CYS A 33 -5.11 -9.11 -9.92
N LEU A 34 -4.37 -8.90 -8.83
CA LEU A 34 -4.52 -9.65 -7.58
C LEU A 34 -5.93 -9.49 -7.00
N ALA A 35 -6.42 -8.24 -6.90
CA ALA A 35 -7.74 -7.94 -6.37
C ALA A 35 -8.87 -8.58 -7.20
N ARG A 36 -8.78 -8.55 -8.54
CA ARG A 36 -9.76 -9.20 -9.43
C ARG A 36 -9.79 -10.73 -9.31
N ASN A 37 -8.72 -11.33 -8.83
CA ASN A 37 -8.63 -12.78 -8.61
C ASN A 37 -8.86 -13.16 -7.14
N GLY A 38 -9.20 -12.21 -6.26
CA GLY A 38 -9.41 -12.45 -4.83
C GLY A 38 -8.15 -12.80 -4.05
N LEU A 39 -6.96 -12.48 -4.59
CA LEU A 39 -5.65 -12.84 -4.03
C LEU A 39 -5.09 -11.72 -3.14
N TYR A 40 -5.86 -11.31 -2.14
CA TYR A 40 -5.54 -10.16 -1.30
C TYR A 40 -4.28 -10.38 -0.45
N GLU A 41 -4.00 -11.64 -0.06
CA GLU A 41 -2.81 -12.00 0.69
C GLU A 41 -1.51 -11.59 -0.04
N TYR A 42 -1.48 -11.70 -1.36
CA TYR A 42 -0.31 -11.30 -2.14
C TYR A 42 -0.15 -9.80 -2.31
N ILE A 43 -1.22 -9.02 -2.08
CA ILE A 43 -1.11 -7.56 -2.00
C ILE A 43 -0.33 -7.19 -0.73
N PHE A 44 -0.59 -7.85 0.40
CA PHE A 44 0.20 -7.63 1.62
C PHE A 44 1.66 -8.08 1.47
N VAL A 45 1.90 -9.19 0.76
CA VAL A 45 3.27 -9.60 0.40
C VAL A 45 3.96 -8.52 -0.41
N PHE A 46 3.31 -8.01 -1.46
CA PHE A 46 3.82 -6.91 -2.27
C PHE A 46 4.17 -5.67 -1.42
N LEU A 47 3.24 -5.21 -0.59
CA LEU A 47 3.47 -4.05 0.30
C LEU A 47 4.63 -4.29 1.27
N THR A 48 4.80 -5.52 1.75
CA THR A 48 5.88 -5.87 2.68
C THR A 48 7.23 -5.92 2.00
N VAL A 49 7.30 -6.54 0.82
CA VAL A 49 8.54 -6.67 0.03
C VAL A 49 9.03 -5.29 -0.41
N HIS A 50 8.12 -4.45 -0.89
CA HIS A 50 8.43 -3.12 -1.44
C HIS A 50 8.32 -2.00 -0.38
N ARG A 51 8.24 -2.32 0.92
CA ARG A 51 7.97 -1.32 1.98
C ARG A 51 9.00 -0.20 2.07
N GLU A 52 10.23 -0.45 1.63
CA GLU A 52 11.30 0.54 1.66
C GLU A 52 11.35 1.43 0.41
N GLU A 53 10.65 1.03 -0.65
CA GLU A 53 10.58 1.76 -1.91
C GLU A 53 9.78 3.06 -1.73
N GLU A 54 10.29 4.14 -2.31
CA GLU A 54 9.70 5.47 -2.17
C GLU A 54 8.25 5.50 -2.64
N PHE A 55 7.93 4.80 -3.73
CA PHE A 55 6.58 4.79 -4.28
C PHE A 55 5.56 4.10 -3.35
N VAL A 56 5.97 3.07 -2.59
CA VAL A 56 5.11 2.41 -1.59
C VAL A 56 4.95 3.31 -0.37
N LYS A 57 6.04 3.91 0.12
CA LYS A 57 6.00 4.87 1.22
C LYS A 57 5.05 6.03 0.92
N ASN A 58 5.14 6.60 -0.28
CA ASN A 58 4.26 7.68 -0.72
C ASN A 58 2.80 7.22 -0.79
N MET A 59 2.52 6.07 -1.41
CA MET A 59 1.17 5.51 -1.49
C MET A 59 0.55 5.27 -0.11
N LEU A 60 1.30 4.66 0.82
CA LEU A 60 0.82 4.41 2.19
C LEU A 60 0.62 5.72 2.98
N SER A 61 1.46 6.73 2.73
CA SER A 61 1.31 8.05 3.34
C SER A 61 0.02 8.74 2.89
N PHE A 62 -0.33 8.68 1.60
CA PHE A 62 -1.60 9.21 1.10
C PHE A 62 -2.82 8.49 1.71
N ILE A 63 -2.79 7.16 1.77
CA ILE A 63 -3.87 6.38 2.40
C ILE A 63 -4.01 6.75 3.88
N SER A 64 -2.88 6.91 4.59
CA SER A 64 -2.90 7.29 6.00
C SER A 64 -3.46 8.70 6.22
N LEU A 65 -3.13 9.64 5.33
CA LEU A 65 -3.68 10.99 5.34
C LEU A 65 -5.19 11.00 5.05
N ASP A 66 -5.65 10.24 4.07
CA ASP A 66 -7.09 10.14 3.76
C ASP A 66 -7.88 9.58 4.95
N LEU A 67 -7.37 8.52 5.59
CA LEU A 67 -7.98 7.94 6.79
C LEU A 67 -8.00 8.93 7.96
N LEU A 68 -6.90 9.66 8.18
CA LEU A 68 -6.83 10.71 9.19
C LEU A 68 -7.86 11.80 8.91
N LEU A 69 -7.98 12.26 7.65
CA LEU A 69 -8.96 13.27 7.26
C LEU A 69 -10.41 12.80 7.47
N GLU A 70 -10.71 11.53 7.20
CA GLU A 70 -12.01 10.94 7.49
C GLU A 70 -12.30 10.90 8.99
N GLU A 71 -11.31 10.51 9.80
CA GLU A 71 -11.44 10.51 11.25
C GLU A 71 -11.67 11.94 11.79
N LEU A 72 -10.91 12.92 11.32
CA LEU A 72 -11.03 14.32 11.72
C LEU A 72 -12.41 14.92 11.42
N LYS A 73 -13.07 14.52 10.32
CA LYS A 73 -14.43 15.00 9.98
C LYS A 73 -15.48 14.67 11.04
N SER A 74 -15.22 13.64 11.86
CA SER A 74 -16.15 13.16 12.89
C SER A 74 -15.86 13.70 14.30
N LYS A 75 -14.75 14.43 14.50
CA LYS A 75 -14.28 14.88 15.81
C LYS A 75 -14.52 16.36 16.06
N SER A 76 -14.69 16.72 17.33
CA SER A 76 -14.64 18.10 17.79
C SER A 76 -13.22 18.66 17.78
N MET A 77 -13.07 19.99 17.77
CA MET A 77 -11.75 20.64 17.81
C MET A 77 -10.91 20.21 19.03
N ASP A 78 -11.53 20.02 20.19
CA ASP A 78 -10.82 19.62 21.41
C ASP A 78 -10.21 18.21 21.29
N GLU A 79 -10.95 17.29 20.66
CA GLU A 79 -10.45 15.94 20.39
C GLU A 79 -9.30 15.92 19.39
N ILE A 80 -9.36 16.80 18.37
CA ILE A 80 -8.28 16.98 17.39
C ILE A 80 -7.02 17.50 18.08
N VAL A 81 -7.15 18.53 18.92
CA VAL A 81 -6.01 19.11 19.66
C VAL A 81 -5.37 18.08 20.57
N ARG A 82 -6.16 17.27 21.29
CA ARG A 82 -5.63 16.19 22.13
C ARG A 82 -4.87 15.15 21.34
N MET A 83 -5.40 14.73 20.19
CA MET A 83 -4.75 13.75 19.31
C MET A 83 -3.40 14.25 18.76
N LEU A 84 -3.30 15.55 18.48
CA LEU A 84 -2.04 16.19 18.08
C LEU A 84 -1.04 16.26 19.25
N ASP A 85 -1.48 16.60 20.47
CA ASP A 85 -0.62 16.62 21.65
C ASP A 85 -0.03 15.24 21.96
N GLU A 86 -0.82 14.17 21.79
CA GLU A 86 -0.38 12.78 21.98
C GLU A 86 0.70 12.35 20.97
N HIS A 87 0.64 12.81 19.72
CA HIS A 87 1.60 12.44 18.67
C HIS A 87 2.90 13.26 18.71
N LEU A 88 2.92 14.40 19.39
CA LEU A 88 4.11 15.26 19.52
C LEU A 88 4.98 14.91 20.75
N ARG A 89 4.54 13.96 21.59
CA ARG A 89 5.27 13.44 22.75
C ARG A 89 6.09 12.21 22.39
#